data_AF-A0A8J4M423-F1
#
_entry.id   AF-A0A8J4M423-F1
#
_cell.length_a   1.000
_cell.length_b   1.000
_cell.length_c   1.000
_cell.angle_alpha   90.00
_cell.angle_beta   90.00
_cell.angle_gamma   90.00
#
_symmetry.space_group_name_H-M   'P 1'
#
loop_
_entity.id
_entity.type
_entity.pdbx_description
1 polymer ?
#
loop_
_entity_poly.entity_id
_entity_poly.type
_entity_poly.pdbx_seq_one_letter_code
_entity_poly.pdbx_strand_id
1 'polypeptide(L)'
;MKRVKYTTNLDADLLRMAKEQAEQEGLDGANAVIEAALRLYFANRTTEVWEKVLDGGWIKKIIVRPGKVVIESIRSRQVRQRYNRQYFTDEVMHPKGWRKVWKMKNG
;
A
#
# COMPACT_ATOMS: atom_id res chain seq x y z
N MET A 1 -1.32 -24.61 -6.43
CA MET A 1 -2.50 -23.98 -5.79
C MET A 1 -3.71 -24.24 -6.68
N LYS A 2 -4.86 -24.68 -6.14
CA LYS A 2 -6.04 -25.04 -6.94
C LYS A 2 -6.79 -23.77 -7.37
N ARG A 3 -6.95 -23.54 -8.67
CA ARG A 3 -7.80 -22.45 -9.22
C ARG A 3 -9.27 -22.86 -9.13
N VAL A 4 -10.14 -21.93 -8.74
CA VAL A 4 -11.59 -22.15 -8.65
C VAL A 4 -12.29 -21.10 -9.51
N LYS A 5 -13.15 -21.53 -10.43
CA LYS A 5 -13.99 -20.64 -11.22
C LYS A 5 -15.17 -20.19 -10.36
N TYR A 6 -15.45 -18.89 -10.35
CA TYR A 6 -16.65 -18.33 -9.75
C TYR A 6 -17.21 -17.23 -10.66
N THR A 7 -18.49 -16.93 -10.52
CA THR A 7 -19.17 -15.86 -11.24
C THR A 7 -19.63 -14.82 -10.23
N THR A 8 -19.40 -13.55 -10.51
CA THR A 8 -19.82 -12.44 -9.66
C THR A 8 -20.19 -11.25 -10.54
N ASN A 9 -20.96 -10.33 -9.98
CA ASN A 9 -21.11 -8.99 -10.55
C ASN A 9 -20.02 -8.09 -9.95
N LEU A 10 -19.48 -7.19 -10.76
CA LEU A 10 -18.53 -6.15 -10.34
C LEU A 10 -18.99 -4.83 -10.94
N ASP A 11 -18.75 -3.74 -10.21
CA ASP A 11 -18.96 -2.40 -10.73
C ASP A 11 -18.20 -2.21 -12.07
N ALA A 12 -18.86 -1.59 -13.04
CA ALA A 12 -18.35 -1.49 -14.41
C ALA A 12 -17.08 -0.62 -14.49
N ASP A 13 -16.99 0.45 -13.68
CA ASP A 13 -15.82 1.31 -13.63
C ASP A 13 -14.64 0.63 -12.93
N LEU A 14 -14.91 -0.11 -11.84
CA LEU A 14 -13.88 -0.94 -11.20
C LEU A 14 -13.31 -1.97 -12.18
N LEU A 15 -14.17 -2.65 -12.95
CA LEU A 15 -13.73 -3.61 -13.96
C LEU A 15 -12.90 -2.94 -15.07
N ARG A 16 -13.33 -1.76 -15.54
CA ARG A 16 -12.61 -0.98 -16.56
C ARG A 16 -11.21 -0.60 -16.06
N MET A 17 -11.10 -0.03 -14.87
CA MET A 17 -9.81 0.35 -14.27
C MET A 17 -8.89 -0.86 -14.09
N ALA A 18 -9.44 -2.02 -13.69
CA ALA A 18 -8.65 -3.24 -13.55
C ALA A 18 -8.12 -3.76 -14.90
N LYS A 19 -8.88 -3.62 -16.00
CA LYS A 19 -8.42 -3.96 -17.36
C LYS A 19 -7.31 -3.02 -17.83
N GLU A 20 -7.51 -1.71 -17.68
CA GLU A 20 -6.50 -0.70 -18.05
C GLU A 20 -5.19 -0.91 -17.29
N GLN A 21 -5.27 -1.22 -15.98
CA GLN A 21 -4.09 -1.54 -15.18
C GLN A 21 -3.40 -2.83 -15.67
N ALA A 22 -4.16 -3.87 -15.99
CA ALA A 22 -3.61 -5.12 -16.51
C ALA A 22 -2.86 -4.89 -17.84
N GLU A 23 -3.39 -4.06 -18.73
CA GLU A 23 -2.73 -3.70 -19.99
C GLU A 23 -1.42 -2.91 -19.74
N GLN A 24 -1.45 -1.92 -18.85
CA GLN A 24 -0.26 -1.13 -18.51
C GLN A 24 0.86 -1.97 -17.88
N GLU A 25 0.49 -3.00 -17.12
CA GLU A 25 1.44 -3.91 -16.45
C GLU A 25 1.76 -5.17 -17.27
N GLY A 26 1.15 -5.37 -18.44
CA GLY A 26 1.35 -6.55 -19.28
C GLY A 26 0.84 -7.86 -18.65
N LEU A 27 -0.23 -7.79 -17.87
CA LEU A 27 -0.85 -8.92 -17.19
C LEU A 27 -1.93 -9.60 -18.04
N ASP A 28 -2.26 -10.86 -17.71
CA ASP A 28 -3.28 -11.69 -18.38
C ASP A 28 -4.75 -11.25 -18.11
N GLY A 29 -4.98 -9.94 -17.99
CA GLY A 29 -6.28 -9.32 -17.82
C GLY A 29 -6.67 -9.00 -16.37
N ALA A 30 -7.87 -8.45 -16.21
CA ALA A 30 -8.35 -7.88 -14.94
C ALA A 30 -8.32 -8.85 -13.75
N ASN A 31 -8.46 -10.16 -13.99
CA ASN A 31 -8.41 -11.16 -12.92
C ASN A 31 -7.07 -11.17 -12.18
N ALA A 32 -5.95 -10.94 -12.86
CA ALA A 32 -4.63 -10.87 -12.23
C ALA A 32 -4.57 -9.70 -11.23
N VAL A 33 -5.09 -8.54 -11.64
CA VAL A 33 -5.18 -7.33 -10.80
C VAL A 33 -6.11 -7.56 -9.61
N ILE A 34 -7.29 -8.15 -9.85
CA ILE A 34 -8.27 -8.46 -8.79
C ILE A 34 -7.67 -9.43 -7.76
N GLU A 35 -6.97 -10.47 -8.20
CA GLU A 35 -6.30 -11.38 -7.28
C GLU A 35 -5.20 -10.72 -6.46
N ALA A 36 -4.38 -9.87 -7.09
CA ALA A 36 -3.35 -9.10 -6.38
C ALA A 36 -3.98 -8.19 -5.32
N ALA A 37 -5.08 -7.51 -5.66
CA ALA A 37 -5.84 -6.67 -4.73
C ALA A 37 -6.43 -7.48 -3.58
N LEU A 38 -6.99 -8.66 -3.84
CA LEU A 38 -7.51 -9.55 -2.79
C LEU A 38 -6.40 -10.05 -1.87
N ARG A 39 -5.25 -10.47 -2.41
CA ARG A 39 -4.09 -10.86 -1.59
C ARG A 39 -3.65 -9.72 -0.68
N LEU A 40 -3.59 -8.50 -1.21
CA LEU A 40 -3.27 -7.32 -0.42
C LEU A 40 -4.30 -7.06 0.69
N TYR A 41 -5.59 -7.12 0.35
CA TYR A 41 -6.67 -6.95 1.31
C TYR A 41 -6.53 -7.95 2.46
N PHE A 42 -6.44 -9.25 2.17
CA PHE A 42 -6.33 -10.26 3.22
C PHE A 42 -5.02 -10.17 4.02
N ALA A 43 -3.91 -9.77 3.38
CA ALA A 43 -2.63 -9.58 4.07
C ALA A 43 -2.64 -8.40 5.05
N ASN A 44 -3.49 -7.39 4.83
CA ASN A 44 -3.46 -6.15 5.60
C ASN A 44 -4.76 -5.84 6.37
N ARG A 45 -5.88 -6.54 6.13
CA ARG A 45 -7.20 -6.22 6.72
C ARG A 45 -7.23 -6.24 8.26
N THR A 46 -6.31 -6.95 8.90
CA THR A 46 -6.17 -6.99 10.37
C THR A 46 -4.98 -6.16 10.86
N THR A 47 -4.48 -5.24 10.03
CA THR A 47 -3.38 -4.35 10.44
C THR A 47 -3.93 -3.28 11.37
N GLU A 48 -3.31 -3.15 12.52
CA GLU A 48 -3.63 -2.12 13.50
C GLU A 48 -2.43 -1.18 13.66
N VAL A 49 -2.71 0.11 13.79
CA VAL A 49 -1.70 1.13 14.02
C VAL A 49 -2.06 1.89 15.28
N TRP A 50 -1.16 1.83 16.26
CA TRP A 50 -1.32 2.45 17.57
C TRP A 50 -0.28 3.54 17.75
N GLU A 51 -0.67 4.64 18.37
CA GLU A 51 0.21 5.77 18.61
C GLU A 51 0.09 6.29 20.03
N LYS A 52 1.24 6.60 20.62
CA LYS A 52 1.34 7.25 21.92
C LYS A 52 2.22 8.49 21.77
N VAL A 53 1.63 9.66 21.96
CA VAL A 53 2.37 10.92 22.10
C VAL A 53 3.02 10.94 23.48
N LEU A 54 4.28 11.32 23.54
CA LEU A 54 5.07 11.41 24.76
C LEU A 54 5.39 12.87 25.06
N ASP A 55 5.74 13.12 26.32
CA ASP A 55 6.27 14.40 26.75
C ASP A 55 7.53 14.76 25.95
N GLY A 56 7.66 16.04 25.59
CA GLY A 56 8.73 16.51 24.70
C GLY A 56 8.47 16.29 23.20
N GLY A 57 7.25 15.90 22.80
CA GLY A 57 6.80 15.88 21.39
C GLY A 57 7.15 14.62 20.61
N TRP A 58 7.76 13.62 21.26
CA TRP A 58 8.04 12.32 20.64
C TRP A 58 6.76 11.51 20.46
N ILE A 59 6.75 10.66 19.43
CA ILE A 59 5.66 9.75 19.13
C ILE A 59 6.22 8.32 19.10
N LYS A 60 5.66 7.43 19.91
CA LYS A 60 5.83 5.99 19.74
C LYS A 60 4.72 5.46 18.87
N LYS A 61 5.07 4.76 17.79
CA LYS A 61 4.13 4.12 16.88
C LYS A 61 4.34 2.62 16.89
N ILE A 62 3.26 1.87 16.96
CA ILE A 62 3.25 0.41 16.86
C ILE A 62 2.36 0.01 15.69
N ILE A 63 2.87 -0.81 14.78
CA ILE A 63 2.12 -1.39 13.67
C ILE A 63 2.07 -2.90 13.89
N VAL A 64 0.87 -3.43 14.10
CA VAL A 64 0.62 -4.86 14.30
C VAL A 64 -0.03 -5.40 13.04
N ARG A 65 0.56 -6.45 12.44
CA ARG A 65 -0.03 -7.19 11.32
C ARG A 65 0.30 -8.68 11.45
N PRO A 66 -0.38 -9.58 10.71
CA PRO A 66 -0.12 -11.02 10.81
C PRO A 66 1.37 -11.34 10.65
N GLY A 67 1.96 -11.98 11.66
CA GLY A 67 3.37 -12.40 11.66
C GLY A 67 4.41 -11.29 11.81
N LYS A 68 4.02 -10.02 12.06
CA LYS A 68 4.98 -8.92 12.23
C LYS A 68 4.47 -7.80 13.13
N VAL A 69 5.31 -7.37 14.06
CA VAL A 69 5.13 -6.13 14.84
C VAL A 69 6.27 -5.17 14.49
N VAL A 70 5.94 -3.92 14.22
CA VAL A 70 6.91 -2.83 13.98
C VAL A 70 6.74 -1.78 15.06
N ILE A 71 7.86 -1.35 15.66
CA ILE A 71 7.88 -0.29 16.67
C ILE A 71 8.79 0.83 16.14
N GLU A 72 8.26 2.05 16.11
CA GLU A 72 8.97 3.25 15.65
C GLU A 72 8.94 4.33 16.75
N SER A 73 10.04 5.08 16.86
CA SER A 73 10.11 6.31 17.68
C SER A 73 10.35 7.49 16.76
N ILE A 74 9.35 8.37 16.65
CA ILE A 74 9.30 9.45 15.68
C ILE A 74 9.36 10.77 16.44
N ARG A 75 10.32 11.64 16.10
CA ARG A 75 10.51 12.94 16.76
C ARG A 75 9.40 13.94 16.43
N SER A 76 8.88 13.91 15.21
CA SER A 76 7.83 14.82 14.76
C SER A 76 7.07 14.21 13.59
N ARG A 77 5.76 14.46 13.51
CA ARG A 77 4.94 14.14 12.34
C ARG A 77 4.38 15.40 11.72
N GLN A 78 4.53 15.52 10.40
CA GLN A 78 3.83 16.52 9.60
C GLN A 78 2.94 15.80 8.58
N VAL A 79 1.66 16.15 8.56
CA VAL A 79 0.70 15.66 7.56
C VAL A 79 0.40 16.82 6.62
N ARG A 80 0.60 16.60 5.32
CA ARG A 80 0.28 17.58 4.28
C ARG A 80 -0.86 17.04 3.43
N GLN A 81 -1.95 17.81 3.34
CA GLN A 81 -3.15 17.41 2.59
C GLN A 81 -2.99 17.59 1.06
N ARG A 82 -2.13 18.51 0.62
CA ARG A 82 -1.84 18.70 -0.81
C ARG A 82 -0.78 17.71 -1.26
N TYR A 83 -1.20 16.65 -1.95
CA TYR A 83 -0.33 15.68 -2.59
C TYR A 83 -0.07 16.06 -4.05
N ASN A 84 1.19 16.12 -4.46
CA ASN A 84 1.57 16.18 -5.86
C ASN A 84 2.69 15.15 -6.12
N ARG A 85 2.35 14.11 -6.88
CA ARG A 85 3.19 12.92 -7.13
C ARG A 85 4.58 13.27 -7.69
N GLN A 86 4.69 14.34 -8.47
CA GLN A 86 5.95 14.71 -9.12
C GLN A 86 7.08 15.04 -8.11
N TYR A 87 6.73 15.39 -6.87
CA TYR A 87 7.72 15.70 -5.82
C TYR A 87 8.12 14.49 -4.96
N PHE A 88 7.53 13.32 -5.20
CA PHE A 88 7.73 12.11 -4.41
C PHE A 88 8.14 10.91 -5.28
N THR A 89 8.88 11.16 -6.36
CA THR A 89 9.48 10.10 -7.18
C THR A 89 10.86 9.69 -6.64
N ASP A 90 11.41 8.60 -7.15
CA ASP A 90 12.71 8.08 -6.69
C ASP A 90 13.84 9.04 -7.02
N GLU A 91 13.76 9.65 -8.20
CA GLU A 91 14.69 10.65 -8.72
C GLU A 91 14.70 11.91 -7.85
N VAL A 92 13.58 12.24 -7.21
CA VAL A 92 13.47 13.41 -6.31
C VAL A 92 13.87 13.08 -4.88
N MET A 93 13.54 11.88 -4.40
CA MET A 93 13.67 11.52 -2.99
C MET A 93 15.07 10.99 -2.64
N HIS A 94 15.69 10.19 -3.53
CA HIS A 94 17.01 9.62 -3.27
C HIS A 94 18.11 10.67 -3.08
N PRO A 95 18.25 11.70 -3.96
CA PRO A 95 19.25 12.75 -3.76
C PRO A 95 19.05 13.56 -2.47
N LYS A 96 17.83 13.59 -1.92
CA LYS A 96 17.50 14.22 -0.62
C LYS A 96 17.80 13.32 0.58
N GLY A 97 18.44 12.17 0.37
CA GLY A 97 18.82 11.22 1.41
C GLY A 97 17.71 10.27 1.86
N TRP A 98 16.55 10.26 1.17
CA TRP A 98 15.50 9.30 1.50
C TRP A 98 15.80 7.93 0.92
N ARG A 99 15.48 6.90 1.70
CA ARG A 99 15.55 5.51 1.28
C ARG A 99 14.15 4.92 1.19
N LYS A 100 13.77 4.45 0.01
CA LYS A 100 12.56 3.63 -0.18
C LYS A 100 12.78 2.26 0.47
N VAL A 101 12.20 2.05 1.64
CA VAL A 101 12.30 0.77 2.39
C VAL A 101 11.18 -0.20 2.05
N TRP A 102 10.14 0.28 1.37
CA TRP A 102 9.03 -0.53 0.90
C TRP A 102 8.31 0.16 -0.26
N LYS A 103 7.90 -0.62 -1.25
CA LYS A 103 6.89 -0.29 -2.26
C LYS A 103 6.09 -1.56 -2.46
N MET A 104 4.80 -1.44 -2.69
CA MET A 104 4.02 -2.57 -3.19
C MET A 104 4.68 -3.05 -4.49
N LYS A 105 5.09 -4.32 -4.54
CA LYS A 105 5.55 -4.89 -5.80
C LYS A 105 4.37 -4.86 -6.77
N ASN A 106 4.61 -4.40 -7.99
CA ASN A 106 3.71 -4.75 -9.10
C ASN A 106 3.72 -6.29 -9.14
N GLY A 107 2.53 -6.88 -9.21
CA GLY A 107 2.33 -8.33 -9.09
C GLY A 107 3.19 -9.13 -10.05
#